data_AF-A0A956H830-F1
#
_entry.id   AF-A0A956H830-F1
#
_cell.length_a   1.000
_cell.length_b   1.000
_cell.length_c   1.000
_cell.angle_alpha   90.00
_cell.angle_beta   90.00
_cell.angle_gamma   90.00
#
_symmetry.space_group_name_H-M   'P 1'
#
loop_
_entity.id
_entity.type
_entity.pdbx_description
1 polymer ?
#
loop_
_entity_poly.entity_id
_entity_poly.type
_entity_poly.pdbx_seq_one_letter_code
_entity_poly.pdbx_strand_id
1 'polypeptide(L)'
;ALAQSSGGSKILLDGNALAQSSGGSKVLLDANVLAQSSGGSKVLLDGNALMNGVGTATVSAPTSTLAGGGGSVEAGGAGVTCAGGQVNVSGGMVNVSGGLVKIN
;
A
#
# COMPACT_ATOMS: atom_id res chain seq x y z
N ALA A 1 17.08 -21.68 14.74
CA ALA A 1 17.51 -21.02 15.99
C ALA A 1 16.39 -20.13 16.52
N LEU A 2 16.18 -20.09 17.85
CA LEU A 2 15.19 -19.24 18.51
C LEU A 2 15.90 -18.28 19.47
N ALA A 3 15.60 -16.99 19.36
CA ALA A 3 16.02 -15.97 20.33
C ALA A 3 14.77 -15.29 20.92
N GLN A 4 14.76 -15.04 22.23
CA GLN A 4 13.63 -14.44 22.94
C GLN A 4 14.11 -13.33 23.88
N SER A 5 13.42 -12.18 23.86
CA SER A 5 13.68 -11.10 24.82
C SER A 5 12.93 -11.32 26.14
N SER A 6 13.41 -10.72 27.22
CA SER A 6 12.71 -10.71 28.52
C SER A 6 11.32 -10.07 28.44
N GLY A 7 11.10 -9.20 27.46
CA GLY A 7 9.80 -8.59 27.16
C GLY A 7 8.86 -9.48 26.34
N GLY A 8 9.23 -10.72 26.04
CA GLY A 8 8.38 -11.70 25.35
C GLY A 8 8.45 -11.69 23.82
N SER A 9 9.24 -10.79 23.22
CA SER A 9 9.46 -10.78 21.76
C SER A 9 10.31 -11.98 21.33
N LYS A 10 10.06 -12.52 20.14
CA LYS A 10 10.71 -13.75 19.63
C LYS A 10 11.25 -13.57 18.22
N ILE A 11 12.39 -14.20 17.94
CA ILE A 11 12.96 -14.39 16.59
C ILE A 11 13.15 -15.89 16.36
N LEU A 12 12.49 -16.47 15.35
CA LEU A 12 12.64 -17.87 14.94
C LEU A 12 13.26 -17.96 13.54
N LEU A 13 14.30 -18.78 13.39
CA LEU A 13 15.05 -19.04 12.16
C LEU A 13 15.06 -20.55 11.86
N ASP A 14 14.11 -21.04 11.07
CA ASP A 14 13.90 -22.47 10.78
C ASP A 14 13.87 -22.81 9.27
N GLY A 15 14.48 -21.93 8.46
CA GLY A 15 14.39 -21.93 6.98
C GLY A 15 13.70 -20.67 6.47
N ASN A 16 12.87 -20.07 7.33
CA ASN A 16 12.30 -18.73 7.22
C ASN A 16 12.80 -17.86 8.39
N ALA A 17 12.42 -16.58 8.44
CA ALA A 17 12.66 -15.71 9.58
C ALA A 17 11.36 -15.06 10.08
N LEU A 18 10.96 -15.35 11.33
CA LEU A 18 9.81 -14.74 11.99
C LEU A 18 10.28 -13.86 13.16
N ALA A 19 9.93 -12.57 13.14
CA ALA A 19 10.07 -11.65 14.26
C ALA A 19 8.68 -11.27 14.81
N GLN A 20 8.44 -11.46 16.10
CA GLN A 20 7.18 -11.14 16.76
C GLN A 20 7.42 -10.24 17.98
N SER A 21 6.64 -9.16 18.10
CA SER A 21 6.61 -8.33 19.30
C SER A 21 5.60 -8.85 20.33
N SER A 22 5.81 -8.53 21.60
CA SER A 22 4.86 -8.85 22.67
C SER A 22 3.49 -8.17 22.51
N GLY A 23 3.43 -7.08 21.75
CA GLY A 23 2.17 -6.41 21.37
C GLY A 23 1.41 -7.12 20.24
N GLY A 24 1.95 -8.19 19.66
CA GLY A 24 1.28 -8.99 18.62
C GLY A 24 1.65 -8.64 17.18
N SER A 25 2.48 -7.62 16.95
CA SER A 25 3.04 -7.33 15.62
C SER A 25 3.95 -8.47 15.16
N LYS A 26 3.95 -8.77 13.85
CA LYS A 26 4.71 -9.87 13.25
C LYS A 26 5.38 -9.45 11.96
N VAL A 27 6.60 -9.92 11.70
CA VAL A 27 7.28 -9.87 10.41
C VAL A 27 7.73 -11.28 10.07
N LEU A 28 7.27 -11.82 8.94
CA LEU A 28 7.67 -13.13 8.41
C LEU A 28 8.38 -12.94 7.08
N LEU A 29 9.59 -13.47 6.96
CA LEU A 29 10.35 -13.58 5.73
C LEU A 29 10.47 -15.07 5.38
N ASP A 30 9.69 -15.51 4.40
CA ASP A 30 9.84 -16.79 3.72
C ASP A 30 10.23 -16.55 2.25
N ALA A 31 9.71 -17.29 1.28
CA ALA A 31 9.83 -16.91 -0.14
C ALA A 31 9.15 -15.56 -0.46
N ASN A 32 8.34 -15.04 0.46
CA ASN A 32 7.62 -13.76 0.47
C ASN A 32 7.92 -13.00 1.78
N VAL A 33 7.50 -11.73 1.88
CA VAL A 33 7.62 -10.92 3.11
C VAL A 33 6.26 -10.40 3.57
N LEU A 34 5.84 -10.72 4.80
CA LEU A 34 4.64 -10.20 5.45
C LEU A 34 5.01 -9.40 6.71
N ALA A 35 4.65 -8.12 6.78
CA ALA A 35 4.73 -7.29 7.97
C ALA A 35 3.32 -6.92 8.47
N GLN A 36 3.04 -7.13 9.76
CA GLN A 36 1.75 -6.86 10.40
C GLN A 36 1.93 -6.08 11.70
N SER A 37 1.14 -5.02 11.88
CA SER A 37 1.06 -4.29 13.15
C SER A 37 0.04 -4.92 14.11
N SER A 38 0.21 -4.66 15.40
CA SER A 38 -0.75 -5.03 16.45
C SER A 38 -2.15 -4.43 16.23
N GLY A 39 -2.22 -3.28 15.56
CA GLY A 39 -3.48 -2.65 15.14
C GLY A 39 -4.13 -3.28 13.90
N GLY A 40 -3.53 -4.32 13.33
CA GLY A 40 -4.12 -5.11 12.23
C GLY A 40 -3.69 -4.71 10.82
N SER A 41 -2.93 -3.64 10.64
CA SER A 41 -2.39 -3.25 9.34
C SER A 41 -1.37 -4.27 8.83
N LYS A 42 -1.34 -4.52 7.52
CA LYS A 42 -0.51 -5.53 6.86
C LYS A 42 0.16 -4.98 5.59
N VAL A 43 1.40 -5.41 5.35
CA VAL A 43 2.16 -5.24 4.09
C VAL A 43 2.66 -6.62 3.64
N LEU A 44 2.33 -7.04 2.42
CA LEU A 44 2.78 -8.30 1.81
C LEU A 44 3.59 -8.04 0.53
N LEU A 45 4.71 -8.74 0.38
CA LEU A 45 5.58 -8.75 -0.81
C LEU A 45 5.74 -10.19 -1.30
N ASP A 46 5.00 -10.57 -2.34
CA ASP A 46 4.93 -11.95 -2.89
C ASP A 46 5.10 -12.00 -4.43
N GLY A 47 5.74 -10.97 -4.98
CA GLY A 47 5.73 -10.66 -6.42
C GLY A 47 4.78 -9.53 -6.77
N ASN A 48 3.81 -9.23 -5.90
CA ASN A 48 3.06 -7.97 -5.87
C ASN A 48 3.27 -7.27 -4.51
N ALA A 49 2.85 -6.01 -4.39
CA ALA A 49 2.87 -5.26 -3.12
C ALA A 49 1.44 -4.88 -2.69
N LEU A 50 0.98 -5.41 -1.56
CA LEU A 50 -0.35 -5.13 -0.99
C LEU A 50 -0.22 -4.45 0.38
N MET A 51 -0.87 -3.28 0.55
CA MET A 51 -1.03 -2.56 1.83
C MET A 51 -2.51 -2.56 2.22
N ASN A 52 -2.86 -3.17 3.36
CA ASN A 52 -4.25 -3.23 3.86
C ASN A 52 -4.30 -2.92 5.36
N GLY A 53 -5.23 -2.06 5.79
CA GLY A 53 -5.39 -1.67 7.19
C GLY A 53 -6.79 -1.17 7.51
N VAL A 54 -7.15 -1.22 8.79
CA VAL A 54 -8.46 -0.77 9.31
C VAL A 54 -8.56 0.76 9.47
N GLY A 55 -7.44 1.46 9.30
CA GLY A 55 -7.36 2.92 9.33
C GLY A 55 -6.84 3.47 8.01
N THR A 56 -6.67 4.79 7.96
CA THR A 56 -6.13 5.48 6.79
C THR A 56 -4.71 5.00 6.47
N ALA A 57 -4.50 4.58 5.23
CA ALA A 57 -3.18 4.30 4.67
C ALA A 57 -2.65 5.53 3.95
N THR A 58 -1.52 6.06 4.42
CA THR A 58 -0.88 7.26 3.85
C THR A 58 0.44 6.89 3.21
N VAL A 59 0.55 7.07 1.88
CA VAL A 59 1.82 6.98 1.15
C VAL A 59 2.42 8.38 1.06
N SER A 60 3.35 8.69 1.98
CA SER A 60 4.07 9.96 2.00
C SER A 60 5.45 9.79 1.37
N ALA A 61 5.62 10.31 0.16
CA ALA A 61 6.88 10.26 -0.57
C ALA A 61 7.10 11.57 -1.32
N PRO A 62 8.37 11.97 -1.57
CA PRO A 62 8.66 13.12 -2.43
C PRO A 62 8.00 13.03 -3.83
N THR A 63 7.70 11.82 -4.32
CA THR A 63 6.89 11.57 -5.53
C THR A 63 6.26 10.18 -5.44
N SER A 64 4.95 10.08 -5.67
CA SER A 64 4.20 8.80 -5.68
C SER A 64 3.61 8.57 -7.06
N THR A 65 4.00 7.51 -7.75
CA THR A 65 3.44 7.14 -9.05
C THR A 65 2.60 5.88 -8.89
N LEU A 66 1.29 5.97 -9.10
CA LEU A 66 0.42 4.79 -9.24
C LEU A 66 0.52 4.26 -10.68
N ALA A 67 1.72 3.89 -11.10
CA ALA A 67 1.91 3.31 -12.42
C ALA A 67 1.55 1.83 -12.39
N GLY A 68 0.39 1.49 -12.95
CA GLY A 68 0.32 0.25 -13.73
C GLY A 68 1.22 0.42 -14.96
N GLY A 69 1.53 -0.64 -15.71
CA GLY A 69 2.45 -0.60 -16.86
C GLY A 69 2.16 0.42 -18.00
N GLY A 70 1.29 1.42 -17.83
CA GLY A 70 1.06 2.53 -18.77
C GLY A 70 0.37 3.83 -18.26
N GLY A 71 0.22 4.16 -16.95
CA GLY A 71 -0.40 5.43 -16.48
C GLY A 71 -0.70 5.52 -14.98
N SER A 72 -1.13 6.69 -14.43
CA SER A 72 -1.41 6.91 -12.99
C SER A 72 -2.82 7.45 -12.63
N VAL A 73 -3.31 7.06 -11.43
CA VAL A 73 -4.64 7.40 -10.87
C VAL A 73 -4.52 7.74 -9.38
N GLU A 74 -5.09 8.87 -8.93
CA GLU A 74 -5.14 9.28 -7.51
C GLU A 74 -6.60 9.43 -7.05
N ALA A 75 -7.04 8.70 -6.00
CA ALA A 75 -8.42 8.68 -5.52
C ALA A 75 -8.57 9.12 -4.05
N GLY A 76 -9.39 10.14 -3.81
CA GLY A 76 -9.71 10.66 -2.47
C GLY A 76 -11.22 10.85 -2.25
N GLY A 77 -11.62 11.28 -1.04
CA GLY A 77 -13.04 11.49 -0.68
C GLY A 77 -13.76 12.58 -1.48
N ALA A 78 -13.03 13.43 -2.19
CA ALA A 78 -13.55 14.51 -3.04
C ALA A 78 -13.48 14.20 -4.56
N GLY A 79 -12.94 13.02 -4.95
CA GLY A 79 -12.85 12.60 -6.35
C GLY A 79 -11.49 12.04 -6.75
N VAL A 80 -11.28 11.88 -8.07
CA VAL A 80 -10.09 11.28 -8.68
C VAL A 80 -9.41 12.27 -9.62
N THR A 81 -8.10 12.45 -9.50
CA THR A 81 -7.28 13.27 -10.41
C THR A 81 -6.41 12.35 -11.29
N CYS A 82 -6.41 12.56 -12.61
CA CYS A 82 -5.64 11.79 -13.59
C CYS A 82 -4.78 12.73 -14.47
N ALA A 83 -3.51 12.39 -14.75
CA ALA A 83 -2.58 13.23 -15.52
C ALA A 83 -1.61 12.41 -16.41
N GLY A 84 -1.22 12.94 -17.58
CA GLY A 84 -0.33 12.32 -18.57
C GLY A 84 -0.31 13.07 -19.92
N GLY A 85 0.67 12.81 -20.81
CA GLY A 85 0.82 13.51 -22.11
C GLY A 85 -0.41 13.46 -23.02
N GLN A 86 -1.25 12.45 -22.80
CA GLN A 86 -2.67 12.42 -23.11
C GLN A 86 -3.37 11.82 -21.87
N VAL A 87 -4.32 12.54 -21.26
CA VAL A 87 -5.24 11.96 -20.27
C VAL A 87 -6.45 11.45 -21.04
N ASN A 88 -6.41 10.20 -21.50
CA ASN A 88 -7.57 9.60 -22.15
C ASN A 88 -8.64 9.29 -21.10
N VAL A 89 -9.57 10.22 -20.94
CA VAL A 89 -10.82 9.97 -20.23
C VAL A 89 -11.80 9.40 -21.26
N SER A 90 -11.67 8.09 -21.53
CA SER A 90 -12.46 7.38 -22.55
C SER A 90 -13.59 6.55 -21.93
N GLY A 91 -14.78 6.57 -22.55
CA GLY A 91 -16.00 5.92 -22.06
C GLY A 91 -17.25 6.47 -22.77
N GLY A 92 -18.46 6.20 -22.27
CA GLY A 92 -19.73 6.75 -22.81
C GLY A 92 -19.86 8.28 -22.61
N MET A 93 -20.97 8.76 -22.04
CA MET A 93 -21.10 10.20 -21.72
C MET A 93 -20.10 10.60 -20.62
N VAL A 94 -19.07 11.39 -20.96
CA VAL A 94 -18.15 12.01 -19.99
C VAL A 94 -18.77 13.30 -19.50
N ASN A 95 -19.44 13.23 -18.34
CA ASN A 95 -20.04 14.40 -17.72
C ASN A 95 -18.97 15.19 -16.95
N VAL A 96 -18.48 16.28 -17.54
CA VAL A 96 -17.55 17.21 -16.89
C VAL A 96 -18.38 18.36 -16.31
N SER A 97 -18.71 18.26 -15.03
CA SER A 97 -19.54 19.26 -14.33
C SER A 97 -18.71 20.01 -13.27
N GLY A 98 -18.78 21.34 -13.29
CA GLY A 98 -18.06 22.24 -12.39
C GLY A 98 -18.16 23.69 -12.90
N GLY A 99 -17.78 24.69 -12.10
CA GLY A 99 -18.05 26.11 -12.40
C GLY A 99 -17.62 26.59 -13.79
N LEU A 100 -16.32 26.52 -14.12
CA LEU A 100 -15.79 26.89 -15.44
C LEU A 100 -15.02 25.69 -16.04
N VAL A 101 -15.42 25.27 -17.24
CA VAL A 101 -14.74 24.24 -18.04
C VAL A 101 -14.19 24.89 -19.30
N LYS A 102 -12.87 25.02 -19.42
CA LYS A 102 -12.19 25.64 -20.57
C LYS A 102 -11.60 24.56 -21.47
N ILE A 103 -11.97 24.58 -22.74
CA ILE A 103 -11.45 23.69 -23.80
C ILE A 103 -10.73 24.60 -24.80
N ASN A 104 -9.46 24.34 -25.08
CA ASN A 104 -8.64 25.10 -26.05
C ASN A 104 -8.45 24.30 -27.33
#